data_AF-A0A940CNF2-F1
#
_entry.id   AF-A0A940CNF2-F1
#
_cell.length_a   1.000
_cell.length_b   1.000
_cell.length_c   1.000
_cell.angle_alpha   90.00
_cell.angle_beta   90.00
_cell.angle_gamma   90.00
#
_symmetry.space_group_name_H-M   'P 1'
#
loop_
_entity.id
_entity.type
_entity.pdbx_description
1 polymer ?
#
loop_
_entity_poly.entity_id
_entity_poly.type
_entity_poly.pdbx_seq_one_letter_code
_entity_poly.pdbx_strand_id
1 'polypeptide(L)'
;MNIFVTGIIIFFLVYLILNWFAKASSQKVTRGARNLILVISLILAVIMLIGGRLLISLPLFFLAMSALKIKGLTAFQIWNLWRLLNYLRSTGRFSYFGQTNQARPSSNLSLDEAYKILGIKKGCSKNEVIKACNNLQKKLHPDANPNSNTEHLSKIINEAKESVLKSDFS
;
A
#
# COMPACT_ATOMS: atom_id res chain seq x y z
N MET A 1 56.53 -8.63 2.34
CA MET A 1 56.34 -7.39 1.57
C MET A 1 56.89 -6.25 2.40
N ASN A 2 57.98 -5.59 1.97
CA ASN A 2 58.67 -4.61 2.80
C ASN A 2 57.76 -3.42 3.09
N ILE A 3 57.57 -3.10 4.37
CA ILE A 3 56.74 -1.98 4.85
C ILE A 3 57.17 -0.65 4.18
N PHE A 4 58.47 -0.51 3.90
CA PHE A 4 59.04 0.59 3.15
C PHE A 4 58.57 0.65 1.69
N VAL A 5 58.50 -0.48 1.00
CA VAL A 5 58.03 -0.56 -0.41
C VAL A 5 56.54 -0.24 -0.48
N THR A 6 55.74 -0.76 0.45
CA THR A 6 54.30 -0.43 0.52
C THR A 6 54.07 1.04 0.85
N GLY A 7 54.89 1.63 1.72
CA GLY A 7 54.80 3.05 2.05
C GLY A 7 55.07 3.96 0.85
N ILE A 8 56.10 3.65 0.06
CA ILE A 8 56.45 4.40 -1.15
C ILE A 8 55.33 4.31 -2.21
N ILE A 9 54.75 3.12 -2.39
CA ILE A 9 53.63 2.91 -3.32
C ILE A 9 52.41 3.74 -2.91
N ILE A 10 52.04 3.71 -1.63
CA ILE A 10 50.92 4.50 -1.09
C ILE A 10 51.18 5.99 -1.26
N PHE A 11 52.39 6.45 -0.95
CA PHE A 11 52.77 7.86 -1.09
C PHE A 11 52.65 8.35 -2.54
N PHE A 12 53.13 7.54 -3.50
CA PHE A 12 53.03 7.85 -4.92
C PHE A 12 51.57 7.89 -5.41
N LEU A 13 50.74 6.96 -4.92
CA LEU A 13 49.31 6.92 -5.21
C LEU A 13 48.58 8.17 -4.68
N VAL A 14 48.85 8.54 -3.43
CA VAL A 14 48.29 9.74 -2.79
C VAL A 14 48.72 11.00 -3.53
N TYR A 15 49.99 11.11 -3.93
CA TYR A 15 50.50 12.24 -4.71
C TYR A 15 49.77 12.39 -6.06
N LEU A 16 49.54 11.29 -6.78
CA LEU A 16 48.76 11.29 -8.03
C LEU A 16 47.33 11.82 -7.83
N ILE A 17 46.67 11.38 -6.76
CA ILE A 17 45.30 11.79 -6.42
C ILE A 17 45.25 13.28 -6.07
N LEU A 18 46.20 13.78 -5.26
CA LEU A 18 46.27 15.19 -4.88
C LEU A 18 46.57 16.08 -6.10
N ASN A 19 47.48 15.67 -6.98
CA ASN A 19 47.83 16.42 -8.19
C ASN A 19 46.64 16.50 -9.17
N TRP A 20 45.88 15.41 -9.31
CA TRP A 20 44.66 15.40 -10.10
C TRP A 20 43.58 16.30 -9.49
N PHE A 21 43.40 16.26 -8.16
CA PHE A 21 42.45 17.10 -7.44
C PHE A 21 42.80 18.60 -7.56
N ALA A 22 44.08 18.96 -7.46
CA ALA A 22 44.54 20.35 -7.58
C ALA A 22 44.30 20.95 -8.99
N LYS A 23 44.32 20.12 -10.04
CA LYS A 23 44.08 20.53 -11.43
C LYS A 23 42.60 20.49 -11.84
N ALA A 24 41.74 19.87 -11.03
CA ALA A 24 40.33 19.71 -11.33
C ALA A 24 39.54 21.00 -11.02
N SER A 25 38.64 21.41 -11.92
CA SER A 25 37.83 22.60 -11.69
C SER A 25 36.83 22.38 -10.54
N SER A 26 36.72 23.38 -9.66
CA SER A 26 35.88 23.33 -8.45
C SER A 26 34.46 22.81 -8.72
N GLN A 27 33.82 23.25 -9.81
CA GLN A 27 32.46 22.79 -10.17
C GLN A 27 32.37 21.29 -10.55
N LYS A 28 33.38 20.71 -11.21
CA LYS A 28 33.37 19.28 -11.57
C LYS A 28 33.65 18.41 -10.34
N VAL A 29 34.55 18.87 -9.47
CA VAL A 29 34.87 18.22 -8.19
C VAL A 29 33.65 18.21 -7.27
N THR A 30 32.96 19.34 -7.10
CA THR A 30 31.77 19.40 -6.22
C THR A 30 30.63 18.51 -6.74
N ARG A 31 30.42 18.43 -8.06
CA ARG A 31 29.40 17.53 -8.64
C ARG A 31 29.77 16.05 -8.45
N GLY A 32 31.04 15.69 -8.71
CA GLY A 32 31.53 14.33 -8.49
C GLY A 32 31.46 13.90 -7.03
N ALA A 33 31.93 14.76 -6.11
CA ALA A 33 31.84 14.52 -4.67
C ALA A 33 30.40 14.37 -4.18
N ARG A 34 29.48 15.22 -4.66
CA ARG A 34 28.05 15.11 -4.34
C ARG A 34 27.45 13.77 -4.78
N ASN A 35 27.78 13.31 -5.99
CA ASN A 35 27.31 12.02 -6.49
C ASN A 35 27.92 10.84 -5.72
N LEU A 36 29.21 10.92 -5.35
CA LEU A 36 29.86 9.92 -4.49
C LEU A 36 29.19 9.84 -3.11
N ILE A 37 28.95 10.99 -2.47
CA ILE A 37 28.25 11.07 -1.19
C ILE A 37 26.85 10.45 -1.28
N LEU A 38 26.12 10.72 -2.38
CA LEU A 38 24.81 10.11 -2.63
C LEU A 38 24.87 8.59 -2.73
N VAL A 39 25.83 8.04 -3.50
CA VAL A 39 25.99 6.60 -3.68
C VAL A 39 26.39 5.93 -2.37
N ILE A 40 27.34 6.51 -1.62
CA ILE A 40 27.77 6.00 -0.31
C ILE A 40 26.61 6.02 0.69
N SER A 41 25.83 7.11 0.72
CA SER A 41 24.66 7.24 1.57
C SER A 41 23.59 6.18 1.25
N LEU A 42 23.33 5.92 -0.04
CA LEU A 42 22.40 4.89 -0.47
C LEU A 42 22.86 3.47 -0.05
N ILE A 43 24.14 3.15 -0.28
CA ILE A 43 24.72 1.85 0.11
C ILE A 43 24.62 1.66 1.62
N LEU A 44 24.96 2.68 2.41
CA LEU A 44 24.90 2.62 3.86
C LEU A 44 23.46 2.44 4.37
N ALA A 45 22.48 3.07 3.72
CA ALA A 45 21.06 2.89 4.03
C ALA A 45 20.60 1.44 3.80
N VAL A 46 21.02 0.81 2.69
CA VAL A 46 20.71 -0.60 2.39
C VAL A 46 21.35 -1.55 3.41
N ILE A 47 22.61 -1.32 3.77
CA ILE A 47 23.30 -2.11 4.80
C ILE A 47 22.57 -2.02 6.14
N MET A 48 22.15 -0.81 6.56
CA MET A 48 21.39 -0.60 7.79
C MET A 48 20.00 -1.25 7.74
N LEU A 49 19.35 -1.29 6.57
CA LEU A 49 18.08 -1.95 6.35
C LEU A 49 18.19 -3.47 6.59
N ILE A 50 19.22 -4.10 6.01
CA ILE A 50 19.50 -5.53 6.18
C ILE A 50 19.83 -5.83 7.65
N GLY A 51 20.51 -4.92 8.35
CA GLY A 51 20.77 -4.99 9.79
C GLY A 51 19.56 -4.74 10.69
N GLY A 52 18.34 -4.60 10.15
CA GLY A 52 17.11 -4.39 10.91
C GLY A 52 16.95 -2.99 11.54
N ARG A 53 17.89 -2.06 11.28
CA ARG A 53 17.89 -0.71 11.86
C ARG A 53 17.18 0.30 10.96
N LEU A 54 15.89 0.03 10.71
CA LEU A 54 15.01 0.85 9.87
C LEU A 54 14.99 2.33 10.26
N LEU A 55 14.96 2.63 11.56
CA LEU A 55 14.93 4.01 12.08
C LEU A 55 16.16 4.86 11.69
N ILE A 56 17.33 4.24 11.52
CA ILE A 56 18.57 4.94 11.13
C ILE A 56 18.69 5.04 9.60
N SER A 57 18.09 4.09 8.87
CA SER A 57 18.07 4.11 7.41
C SER A 57 17.13 5.19 6.83
N LEU A 58 16.05 5.54 7.53
CA LEU A 58 15.03 6.48 7.05
C LEU A 58 15.58 7.90 6.82
N PRO A 59 16.30 8.53 7.77
CA PRO A 59 16.88 9.86 7.57
C PRO A 59 17.92 9.88 6.46
N LEU A 60 18.73 8.82 6.35
CA LEU A 60 19.72 8.65 5.27
C LEU A 60 19.05 8.57 3.90
N PHE A 61 17.95 7.81 3.80
CA PHE A 61 17.16 7.70 2.58
C PHE A 61 16.54 9.04 2.17
N PHE A 62 15.96 9.78 3.12
CA PHE A 62 15.41 11.12 2.85
C PHE A 62 16.49 12.12 2.43
N LEU A 63 17.69 12.04 3.01
CA LEU A 63 18.84 12.87 2.62
C LEU A 63 19.27 12.58 1.18
N ALA A 64 19.35 11.30 0.80
CA ALA A 64 19.63 10.89 -0.57
C ALA A 64 18.56 11.39 -1.56
N MET A 65 17.28 11.23 -1.21
CA MET A 65 16.15 11.71 -2.01
C MET A 65 16.16 13.23 -2.21
N SER A 66 16.44 14.00 -1.15
CA SER A 66 16.53 15.47 -1.22
C SER A 66 17.65 15.93 -2.17
N ALA A 67 18.78 15.24 -2.14
CA ALA A 67 19.92 15.58 -2.98
C ALA A 67 19.74 15.20 -4.46
N LEU A 68 18.81 14.30 -4.80
CA LEU A 68 18.49 13.89 -6.17
C LEU A 68 17.68 14.93 -6.97
N LYS A 69 17.22 16.04 -6.36
CA LYS A 69 16.45 17.12 -7.03
C LYS A 69 15.40 16.58 -8.00
N ILE A 70 14.70 15.51 -7.64
CA ILE A 70 13.65 14.92 -8.49
C ILE A 70 12.54 15.96 -8.57
N LYS A 71 12.48 16.69 -9.69
CA LYS A 71 11.42 17.66 -9.98
C LYS A 71 10.11 16.88 -10.05
N GLY A 72 9.31 16.88 -8.97
CA GLY A 72 8.01 16.19 -8.95
C GLY A 72 7.70 15.37 -7.70
N LEU A 73 8.68 15.10 -6.84
CA LEU A 73 8.49 14.40 -5.56
C LEU A 73 8.96 15.26 -4.37
N THR A 74 8.63 16.56 -4.41
CA THR A 74 8.86 17.40 -3.23
C THR A 74 7.98 16.92 -2.07
N ALA A 75 8.42 17.14 -0.83
CA ALA A 75 7.67 16.75 0.38
C ALA A 75 6.22 17.24 0.35
N PHE A 76 5.99 18.42 -0.23
CA PHE A 76 4.66 19.01 -0.40
C PHE A 76 3.78 18.25 -1.41
N GLN A 77 4.36 17.70 -2.48
CA GLN A 77 3.64 16.86 -3.44
C GLN A 77 3.25 15.52 -2.81
N ILE A 78 4.16 14.90 -2.03
CA ILE A 78 3.85 13.70 -1.23
C ILE A 78 2.68 13.98 -0.27
N TRP A 79 2.68 15.14 0.39
CA TRP A 79 1.60 15.54 1.29
C TRP A 79 0.25 15.67 0.57
N ASN A 80 0.24 16.31 -0.60
CA ASN A 80 -0.98 16.44 -1.41
C ASN A 80 -1.49 15.09 -1.93
N LEU A 81 -0.59 14.18 -2.33
CA LEU A 81 -0.91 12.81 -2.70
C LEU A 81 -1.52 12.03 -1.53
N TRP A 82 -0.93 12.15 -0.34
CA TRP A 82 -1.45 11.51 0.86
C TRP A 82 -2.85 12.03 1.22
N ARG A 83 -3.09 13.34 1.12
CA ARG A 83 -4.40 13.94 1.33
C ARG A 83 -5.44 13.45 0.33
N LEU A 84 -5.07 13.38 -0.95
CA LEU A 84 -5.94 12.86 -2.01
C LEU A 84 -6.29 11.38 -1.76
N LEU A 85 -5.30 10.58 -1.38
CA LEU A 85 -5.50 9.17 -1.08
C LEU A 85 -6.43 8.98 0.13
N ASN A 86 -6.29 9.78 1.18
CA ASN A 86 -7.20 9.77 2.32
C ASN A 86 -8.62 10.19 1.94
N TYR A 87 -8.77 11.18 1.06
CA TYR A 87 -10.08 11.58 0.52
C TYR A 87 -10.71 10.43 -0.28
N LEU A 88 -9.99 9.84 -1.22
CA LEU A 88 -10.45 8.69 -2.00
C LEU A 88 -10.82 7.50 -1.12
N ARG A 89 -10.02 7.22 -0.08
CA ARG A 89 -10.33 6.17 0.90
C ARG A 89 -11.63 6.46 1.66
N SER A 90 -11.86 7.72 2.04
CA SER A 90 -13.11 8.14 2.72
C SER A 90 -14.34 8.11 1.82
N THR A 91 -14.20 8.18 0.49
CA THR A 91 -15.33 8.12 -0.46
C THR A 91 -15.90 6.71 -0.65
N GLY A 92 -15.36 5.68 0.03
CA GLY A 92 -15.92 4.32 0.03
C GLY A 92 -15.81 3.56 -1.29
N ARG A 93 -15.24 4.15 -2.35
CA ARG A 93 -15.16 3.53 -3.69
C ARG A 93 -14.11 2.41 -3.82
N PHE A 94 -13.36 2.11 -2.77
CA PHE A 94 -12.26 1.15 -2.77
C PHE A 94 -12.37 0.07 -1.66
N SER A 95 -13.57 -0.16 -1.10
CA SER A 95 -13.85 -1.24 -0.12
C SER A 95 -13.69 -2.66 -0.69
N TYR A 96 -13.64 -2.82 -2.02
CA TYR A 96 -13.64 -4.10 -2.73
C TYR A 96 -12.54 -5.09 -2.29
N PHE A 97 -11.36 -4.60 -1.90
CA PHE A 97 -10.20 -5.45 -1.59
C PHE A 97 -10.04 -5.80 -0.09
N GLY A 98 -10.92 -5.31 0.79
CA GLY A 98 -10.80 -5.50 2.25
C GLY A 98 -11.71 -6.57 2.86
N GLN A 99 -12.66 -7.13 2.10
CA GLN A 99 -13.74 -7.96 2.62
C GLN A 99 -13.48 -9.47 2.40
N THR A 100 -12.28 -9.97 2.72
CA THR A 100 -12.03 -11.43 2.84
C THR A 100 -12.31 -11.97 4.23
N ASN A 101 -12.61 -11.10 5.21
CA ASN A 101 -13.24 -11.53 6.44
C ASN A 101 -14.70 -11.84 6.15
N GLN A 102 -14.97 -13.13 5.99
CA GLN A 102 -16.29 -13.72 6.16
C GLN A 102 -16.98 -13.00 7.32
N ALA A 103 -17.97 -12.17 6.98
CA ALA A 103 -18.70 -11.40 7.97
C ALA A 103 -19.33 -12.41 8.92
N ARG A 104 -18.85 -12.46 10.17
CA ARG A 104 -19.60 -13.13 11.22
C ARG A 104 -21.01 -12.51 11.19
N PRO A 105 -22.07 -13.31 11.12
CA PRO A 105 -23.43 -12.78 11.05
C PRO A 105 -23.63 -11.86 12.25
N SER A 106 -23.78 -10.56 12.00
CA SER A 106 -24.18 -9.63 13.06
C SER A 106 -25.55 -10.08 13.54
N SER A 107 -25.59 -10.52 14.78
CA SER A 107 -26.64 -11.32 15.42
C SER A 107 -27.99 -10.60 15.63
N ASN A 108 -28.31 -9.58 14.85
CA ASN A 108 -29.50 -8.74 15.05
C ASN A 108 -30.56 -8.86 13.95
N LEU A 109 -30.36 -9.70 12.92
CA LEU A 109 -31.38 -9.89 11.89
C LEU A 109 -32.35 -11.00 12.33
N SER A 110 -33.55 -10.62 12.75
CA SER A 110 -34.58 -11.56 13.18
C SER A 110 -35.03 -12.45 12.01
N LEU A 111 -35.37 -13.72 12.26
CA LEU A 111 -35.80 -14.64 11.21
C LEU A 111 -36.97 -14.06 10.40
N ASP A 112 -37.90 -13.39 11.08
CA ASP A 112 -39.06 -12.76 10.46
C ASP A 112 -38.68 -11.61 9.52
N GLU A 113 -37.60 -10.89 9.84
CA GLU A 113 -37.06 -9.83 8.99
C GLU A 113 -36.32 -10.44 7.79
N ALA A 114 -35.61 -11.56 7.98
CA ALA A 114 -34.92 -12.25 6.90
C ALA A 114 -35.90 -12.73 5.82
N TYR A 115 -37.04 -13.33 6.19
CA TYR A 115 -38.08 -13.73 5.23
C TYR A 115 -38.71 -12.52 4.52
N LYS A 116 -38.93 -11.41 5.23
CA LYS A 116 -39.46 -10.16 4.64
C LYS A 116 -38.50 -9.57 3.62
N ILE A 117 -37.19 -9.55 3.92
CA ILE A 117 -36.14 -9.05 3.02
C ILE A 117 -36.04 -9.89 1.75
N LEU A 118 -36.13 -11.22 1.89
CA LEU A 118 -36.07 -12.14 0.76
C LEU A 118 -37.41 -12.25 -0.02
N GLY A 119 -38.52 -11.76 0.57
CA GLY A 119 -39.85 -11.79 -0.04
C GLY A 119 -40.48 -13.19 -0.10
N ILE A 120 -40.11 -14.08 0.82
CA ILE A 120 -40.57 -15.48 0.88
C ILE A 120 -41.34 -15.76 2.18
N LYS A 121 -42.18 -16.79 2.19
CA LYS A 121 -42.93 -17.21 3.39
C LYS A 121 -42.12 -18.20 4.23
N LYS A 122 -42.44 -18.31 5.53
CA LYS A 122 -41.87 -19.32 6.43
C LYS A 122 -42.20 -20.73 5.90
N GLY A 123 -41.22 -21.63 5.86
CA GLY A 123 -41.39 -23.00 5.36
C GLY A 123 -41.07 -23.23 3.87
N CYS A 124 -40.38 -22.30 3.21
CA CYS A 124 -39.88 -22.46 1.84
C CYS A 124 -38.76 -23.50 1.74
N SER A 125 -38.55 -24.06 0.54
CA SER A 125 -37.44 -25.00 0.32
C SER A 125 -36.09 -24.28 0.21
N LYS A 126 -34.99 -24.97 0.55
CA LYS A 126 -33.61 -24.43 0.43
C LYS A 126 -33.31 -23.84 -0.96
N ASN A 127 -33.85 -24.47 -2.00
CA ASN A 127 -33.68 -24.04 -3.39
C ASN A 127 -34.41 -22.71 -3.70
N GLU A 128 -35.57 -22.49 -3.09
CA GLU A 128 -36.33 -21.25 -3.25
C GLU A 128 -35.62 -20.06 -2.60
N VAL A 129 -35.04 -20.26 -1.41
CA VAL A 129 -34.23 -19.24 -0.70
C VAL A 129 -33.05 -18.78 -1.56
N ILE A 130 -32.31 -19.74 -2.15
CA ILE A 130 -31.17 -19.44 -3.01
C ILE A 130 -31.62 -18.71 -4.29
N LYS A 131 -32.73 -19.15 -4.90
CA LYS A 131 -33.26 -18.53 -6.13
C LYS A 131 -33.72 -17.09 -5.89
N ALA A 132 -34.41 -16.83 -4.78
CA ALA A 132 -34.85 -15.49 -4.38
C ALA A 132 -33.65 -14.55 -4.15
N CYS A 133 -32.65 -15.02 -3.39
CA CYS A 133 -31.42 -14.28 -3.14
C CYS A 133 -30.68 -13.92 -4.44
N ASN A 134 -30.49 -14.89 -5.34
CA ASN A 134 -29.83 -14.67 -6.63
C ASN A 134 -30.58 -13.68 -7.52
N ASN A 135 -31.92 -13.70 -7.50
CA ASN A 135 -32.74 -12.74 -8.25
C ASN A 135 -32.60 -11.32 -7.68
N LEU A 136 -32.55 -11.16 -6.36
CA LEU A 136 -32.32 -9.86 -5.72
C LEU A 136 -30.92 -9.33 -6.03
N GLN A 137 -29.88 -10.17 -5.96
CA GLN A 137 -28.51 -9.77 -6.30
C GLN A 137 -28.35 -9.34 -7.76
N LYS A 138 -29.02 -10.04 -8.70
CA LYS A 138 -29.01 -9.64 -10.12
C LYS A 138 -29.64 -8.27 -10.36
N LYS A 139 -30.73 -7.95 -9.65
CA LYS A 139 -31.37 -6.63 -9.72
C LYS A 139 -30.50 -5.53 -9.11
N LEU A 140 -29.65 -5.91 -8.17
CA LEU A 140 -28.68 -5.04 -7.53
C LEU A 140 -27.33 -4.99 -8.26
N HIS A 141 -27.18 -5.51 -9.48
CA HIS A 141 -25.87 -5.47 -10.12
C HIS A 141 -25.41 -4.01 -10.36
N PRO A 142 -24.14 -3.63 -10.11
CA PRO A 142 -23.64 -2.26 -10.32
C PRO A 142 -23.81 -1.79 -11.77
N ASP A 143 -23.85 -2.72 -12.74
CA ASP A 143 -24.13 -2.41 -14.15
C ASP A 143 -25.58 -1.92 -14.37
N ALA A 144 -26.52 -2.36 -13.52
CA ALA A 144 -27.92 -1.95 -13.61
C ALA A 144 -28.21 -0.66 -12.82
N ASN A 145 -27.43 -0.36 -11.77
CA ASN A 145 -27.60 0.85 -10.97
C ASN A 145 -26.26 1.45 -10.50
N PRO A 146 -25.63 2.33 -11.31
CA PRO A 146 -24.30 2.86 -11.04
C PRO A 146 -24.22 3.89 -9.89
N ASN A 147 -25.35 4.35 -9.33
CA ASN A 147 -25.39 5.47 -8.38
C ASN A 147 -25.88 5.11 -6.97
N SER A 148 -26.23 3.85 -6.69
CA SER A 148 -26.81 3.43 -5.40
C SER A 148 -25.81 2.70 -4.50
N ASN A 149 -26.02 2.77 -3.17
CA ASN A 149 -25.27 2.01 -2.14
C ASN A 149 -25.61 0.51 -2.20
N THR A 150 -25.24 -0.09 -3.32
CA THR A 150 -25.53 -1.45 -3.73
C THR A 150 -24.80 -2.48 -2.87
N GLU A 151 -23.63 -2.11 -2.34
CA GLU A 151 -22.81 -2.98 -1.49
C GLU A 151 -23.53 -3.30 -0.16
N HIS A 152 -24.06 -2.27 0.52
CA HIS A 152 -24.75 -2.43 1.79
C HIS A 152 -26.00 -3.31 1.66
N LEU A 153 -26.80 -3.07 0.62
CA LEU A 153 -27.98 -3.87 0.32
C LEU A 153 -27.62 -5.32 -0.05
N SER A 154 -26.56 -5.53 -0.83
CA SER A 154 -26.07 -6.88 -1.17
C SER A 154 -25.63 -7.65 0.09
N LYS A 155 -25.00 -6.94 1.04
CA LYS A 155 -24.60 -7.52 2.32
C LYS A 155 -25.81 -7.96 3.15
N ILE A 156 -26.83 -7.10 3.28
CA ILE A 156 -28.08 -7.44 3.99
C ILE A 156 -28.77 -8.67 3.37
N ILE A 157 -28.82 -8.75 2.03
CA ILE A 157 -29.42 -9.88 1.32
C ILE A 157 -28.66 -11.19 1.60
N ASN A 158 -27.33 -11.14 1.67
CA ASN A 158 -26.51 -12.30 2.01
C ASN A 158 -26.66 -12.72 3.48
N GLU A 159 -26.71 -11.76 4.41
CA GLU A 159 -26.97 -12.03 5.83
C GLU A 159 -28.36 -12.67 6.05
N ALA A 160 -29.39 -12.19 5.36
CA ALA A 160 -30.73 -12.78 5.42
C ALA A 160 -30.74 -14.25 4.91
N LYS A 161 -30.04 -14.53 3.81
CA LYS A 161 -29.88 -15.90 3.29
C LYS A 161 -29.18 -16.81 4.30
N GLU A 162 -28.08 -16.34 4.90
CA GLU A 162 -27.32 -17.14 5.87
C GLU A 162 -28.12 -17.40 7.15
N SER A 163 -28.87 -16.42 7.64
CA SER A 163 -29.75 -16.55 8.81
C SER A 163 -30.82 -17.62 8.60
N VAL A 164 -31.53 -17.59 7.46
CA VAL A 164 -32.56 -18.59 7.10
C VAL A 164 -31.95 -19.98 6.92
N LEU A 165 -30.79 -20.08 6.26
CA LEU A 165 -30.13 -21.37 6.04
C LEU A 165 -29.65 -22.00 7.35
N LYS A 166 -29.23 -21.19 8.32
CA LYS A 166 -28.78 -21.66 9.64
C LYS A 166 -29.94 -22.01 10.57
N SER A 167 -31.12 -21.40 10.42
CA SER A 167 -32.27 -21.68 11.30
C SER A 167 -33.14 -22.83 10.83
N ASP A 168 -33.46 -22.91 9.52
CA ASP A 168 -34.45 -23.85 8.99
C ASP A 168 -33.84 -25.17 8.51
N PHE A 169 -32.55 -25.18 8.19
CA PHE A 169 -31.87 -26.31 7.55
C PHE A 169 -30.62 -26.76 8.29
N SER A 170 -30.47 -26.36 9.56
CA SER A 170 -29.41 -26.86 10.46
C SER A 170 -29.85 -28.06 11.27
#